data_AF-A0A2V9DP76-F1
#
_entry.id   AF-A0A2V9DP76-F1
#
_cell.length_a   1.000
_cell.length_b   1.000
_cell.length_c   1.000
_cell.angle_alpha   90.00
_cell.angle_beta   90.00
_cell.angle_gamma   90.00
#
_symmetry.space_group_name_H-M   'P 1'
#
loop_
_entity.id
_entity.type
_entity.pdbx_description
1 polymer ?
#
loop_
_entity_poly.entity_id
_entity_poly.type
_entity_poly.pdbx_seq_one_letter_code
_entity_poly.pdbx_strand_id
1 'polypeptide(L)'
;MAQTGNGAPKGTHYELGIIGVTDPKTQPLTGSDRHTIFVGLGSVKKGVTTNIYLTQGPFAVCDGNGFLPAVDCNGNPVPGAGNGAVFQLPCDTLTDTCVTGTSQGYTIWARALGKPGGNATVTTCGTTLDGVICGTSPDELFMRGSGQQKFKDVTAELTNIDTTLGTVSLFTAGFENFFWQYDNFGLKLLQVRFYPR
;
A
#
# COMPACT_ATOMS: atom_id res chain seq x y z
N MET A 1 13.09 -0.30 -19.35
CA MET A 1 13.98 -0.29 -18.18
C MET A 1 14.70 -1.64 -18.10
N ALA A 2 16.01 -1.68 -17.88
CA ALA A 2 16.74 -2.95 -17.77
C ALA A 2 16.49 -3.58 -16.39
N GLN A 3 15.91 -4.79 -16.34
CA GLN A 3 15.66 -5.53 -15.09
C GLN A 3 16.97 -6.05 -14.49
N THR A 4 17.09 -6.05 -13.16
CA THR A 4 18.19 -6.73 -12.46
C THR A 4 17.86 -8.20 -12.20
N GLY A 5 18.81 -8.99 -11.68
CA GLY A 5 18.58 -10.39 -11.30
C GLY A 5 17.43 -10.62 -10.29
N ASN A 6 16.95 -9.57 -9.62
CA ASN A 6 15.81 -9.63 -8.70
C ASN A 6 14.44 -9.29 -9.35
N GLY A 7 14.40 -8.99 -10.64
CA GLY A 7 13.18 -8.66 -11.40
C GLY A 7 12.76 -7.18 -11.38
N ALA A 8 13.31 -6.34 -10.48
CA ALA A 8 12.96 -4.93 -10.43
C ALA A 8 13.77 -4.07 -11.42
N PRO A 9 13.27 -2.87 -11.78
CA PRO A 9 14.02 -1.86 -12.51
C PRO A 9 15.32 -1.46 -11.80
N LYS A 10 16.30 -1.01 -12.59
CA LYS A 10 17.49 -0.31 -12.08
C LYS A 10 17.18 1.16 -11.87
N GLY A 11 17.73 1.76 -10.81
CA GLY A 11 17.66 3.21 -10.56
C GLY A 11 17.28 3.57 -9.13
N THR A 12 17.23 4.88 -8.87
CA THR A 12 16.71 5.45 -7.63
C THR A 12 15.26 5.06 -7.44
N HIS A 13 14.92 4.66 -6.22
CA HIS A 13 13.56 4.29 -5.84
C HIS A 13 13.32 4.61 -4.37
N TYR A 14 12.07 4.85 -4.02
CA TYR A 14 11.62 4.75 -2.63
C TYR A 14 11.32 3.28 -2.33
N GLU A 15 11.73 2.79 -1.17
CA GLU A 15 11.42 1.44 -0.72
C GLU A 15 10.51 1.50 0.50
N LEU A 16 9.44 0.71 0.50
CA LEU A 16 8.50 0.54 1.61
C LEU A 16 8.50 -0.93 2.05
N GLY A 17 8.65 -1.17 3.34
CA GLY A 17 8.47 -2.48 3.96
C GLY A 17 7.16 -2.57 4.74
N ILE A 18 6.25 -3.46 4.34
CA ILE A 18 5.03 -3.76 5.09
C ILE A 18 5.28 -5.03 5.90
N ILE A 19 5.36 -4.90 7.22
CA ILE A 19 5.84 -5.92 8.15
C ILE A 19 4.67 -6.44 8.98
N GLY A 20 4.39 -7.73 8.86
CA GLY A 20 3.39 -8.40 9.70
C GLY A 20 3.93 -8.65 11.11
N VAL A 21 3.21 -8.17 12.13
CA VAL A 21 3.53 -8.40 13.55
C VAL A 21 2.37 -9.07 14.29
N THR A 22 2.70 -9.98 15.23
CA THR A 22 1.71 -10.62 16.10
C THR A 22 1.26 -9.70 17.23
N ASP A 23 2.17 -8.87 17.74
CA ASP A 23 1.93 -7.96 18.84
C ASP A 23 1.70 -6.54 18.28
N PRO A 24 0.51 -5.96 18.48
CA PRO A 24 0.21 -4.60 18.04
C PRO A 24 1.20 -3.59 18.58
N LYS A 25 1.57 -2.62 17.74
CA LYS A 25 2.34 -1.47 18.18
C LYS A 25 1.40 -0.52 18.93
N THR A 26 1.76 -0.15 20.15
CA THR A 26 0.91 0.69 21.03
C THR A 26 1.26 2.17 21.02
N GLN A 27 2.37 2.53 20.36
CA GLN A 27 2.84 3.91 20.23
C GLN A 27 2.64 4.40 18.80
N PRO A 28 2.33 5.70 18.58
CA PRO A 28 2.35 6.29 17.24
C PRO A 28 3.71 6.09 16.57
N LEU A 29 3.71 5.83 15.26
CA LEU A 29 4.94 5.61 14.49
C LEU A 29 5.04 6.66 13.37
N THR A 30 4.91 7.93 13.73
CA THR A 30 4.78 9.09 12.83
C THR A 30 6.08 9.85 12.55
N GLY A 31 7.24 9.28 12.91
CA GLY A 31 8.56 9.85 12.62
C GLY A 31 8.98 9.58 11.16
N SER A 32 9.27 10.64 10.41
CA SER A 32 9.36 10.69 8.93
C SER A 32 10.42 9.80 8.25
N ASP A 33 11.38 9.26 8.99
CA ASP A 33 12.50 8.51 8.39
C ASP A 33 12.22 7.01 8.25
N ARG A 34 11.07 6.55 8.73
CA ARG A 34 10.72 5.13 8.66
C ARG A 34 10.13 4.80 7.32
N HIS A 35 10.76 3.86 6.64
CA HIS A 35 10.29 3.29 5.38
C HIS A 35 9.48 2.01 5.63
N THR A 36 8.76 1.95 6.76
CA THR A 36 8.13 0.71 7.24
C THR A 36 6.78 0.94 7.86
N ILE A 37 5.83 0.06 7.53
CA ILE A 37 4.50 -0.03 8.12
C ILE A 37 4.37 -1.37 8.85
N PHE A 38 3.74 -1.36 10.02
CA PHE A 38 3.43 -2.55 10.80
C PHE A 38 1.94 -2.87 10.69
N VAL A 39 1.64 -4.08 10.22
CA VAL A 39 0.28 -4.58 10.03
C VAL A 39 0.03 -5.84 10.85
N GLY A 40 -1.24 -6.19 11.05
CA GLY A 40 -1.61 -7.45 11.70
C GLY A 40 -1.02 -8.65 10.96
N LEU A 41 -0.57 -9.64 11.72
CA LEU A 41 -0.05 -10.90 11.18
C LEU A 41 -1.01 -12.03 11.49
N GLY A 42 -1.77 -12.44 10.48
CA GLY A 42 -2.60 -13.63 10.58
C GLY A 42 -1.80 -14.94 10.55
N SER A 43 -2.55 -16.03 10.55
CA SER A 43 -2.04 -17.36 10.24
C SER A 43 -2.41 -17.72 8.80
N VAL A 44 -1.78 -18.76 8.25
CA VAL A 44 -2.12 -19.26 6.90
C VAL A 44 -3.57 -19.73 6.76
N LYS A 45 -4.27 -19.99 7.87
CA LYS A 45 -5.68 -20.43 7.89
C LYS A 45 -6.67 -19.32 8.24
N LYS A 46 -6.18 -18.21 8.78
CA LYS A 46 -7.01 -17.09 9.27
C LYS A 46 -6.23 -15.80 9.08
N GLY A 47 -6.65 -15.00 8.10
CA GLY A 47 -6.08 -13.70 7.81
C GLY A 47 -6.42 -12.67 8.89
N VAL A 48 -5.66 -11.58 8.89
CA VAL A 48 -5.95 -10.36 9.63
C VAL A 48 -5.85 -9.21 8.65
N THR A 49 -6.90 -8.41 8.57
CA THR A 49 -6.97 -7.22 7.72
C THR A 49 -6.37 -6.02 8.43
N THR A 50 -5.63 -5.20 7.70
CA THR A 50 -5.16 -3.89 8.15
C THR A 50 -5.31 -2.91 7.00
N ASN A 51 -5.91 -1.74 7.26
CA ASN A 51 -6.00 -0.69 6.26
C ASN A 51 -4.73 0.16 6.28
N ILE A 52 -4.22 0.49 5.09
CA ILE A 52 -3.14 1.44 4.88
C ILE A 52 -3.73 2.59 4.06
N TYR A 53 -4.06 3.69 4.71
CA TYR A 53 -4.64 4.87 4.08
C TYR A 53 -3.61 5.60 3.23
N LEU A 54 -4.09 6.19 2.15
CA LEU A 54 -3.29 6.83 1.13
C LEU A 54 -3.55 8.32 1.14
N THR A 55 -2.48 9.10 1.27
CA THR A 55 -2.53 10.57 1.16
C THR A 55 -1.66 11.04 0.01
N GLN A 56 -1.99 12.20 -0.55
CA GLN A 56 -1.24 12.74 -1.67
C GLN A 56 -0.04 13.56 -1.18
N GLY A 57 1.15 13.30 -1.72
CA GLY A 57 2.38 14.06 -1.43
C GLY A 57 3.65 13.31 -1.82
N PRO A 58 4.85 13.74 -1.42
CA PRO A 58 6.06 12.94 -1.64
C PRO A 58 5.97 11.56 -0.96
N PHE A 59 6.67 10.56 -1.49
CA PHE A 59 6.73 9.23 -0.88
C PHE A 59 7.20 9.31 0.58
N ALA A 60 6.32 8.94 1.50
CA ALA A 60 6.61 8.95 2.94
C ALA A 60 5.66 8.01 3.69
N VAL A 61 6.12 7.43 4.78
CA VAL A 61 5.22 6.80 5.76
C VAL A 61 4.85 7.88 6.76
N CYS A 62 3.61 8.36 6.70
CA CYS A 62 3.10 9.37 7.64
C CYS A 62 2.78 8.74 9.01
N ASP A 63 2.23 7.52 8.99
CA ASP A 63 2.01 6.71 10.19
C ASP A 63 2.32 5.25 9.88
N GLY A 64 3.37 4.72 10.52
CA GLY A 64 3.76 3.32 10.37
C GLY A 64 2.90 2.34 11.17
N ASN A 65 1.90 2.79 11.92
CA ASN A 65 1.15 1.94 12.85
C ASN A 65 -0.23 1.54 12.31
N GLY A 66 -0.40 0.28 11.93
CA GLY A 66 -1.68 -0.27 11.46
C GLY A 66 -2.75 -0.52 12.52
N PHE A 67 -2.51 -0.21 13.79
CA PHE A 67 -3.36 -0.64 14.92
C PHE A 67 -4.04 0.51 15.67
N LEU A 68 -3.64 1.76 15.40
CA LEU A 68 -4.16 2.97 16.04
C LEU A 68 -4.95 3.81 15.02
N PRO A 69 -5.74 4.80 15.47
CA PRO A 69 -6.40 5.74 14.57
C PRO A 69 -5.39 6.38 13.59
N ALA A 70 -5.70 6.30 12.30
CA ALA A 70 -4.81 6.74 11.24
C ALA A 70 -4.63 8.27 11.24
N VAL A 71 -3.38 8.73 11.20
CA VAL A 71 -3.04 10.15 11.12
C VAL A 71 -2.16 10.49 9.92
N ASP A 72 -2.41 11.64 9.31
CA ASP A 72 -1.65 12.17 8.17
C ASP A 72 -0.23 12.62 8.58
N CYS A 73 0.56 13.09 7.61
CA CYS A 73 1.93 13.54 7.85
C CYS A 73 2.03 14.80 8.74
N ASN A 74 0.91 15.47 9.03
CA ASN A 74 0.82 16.59 9.97
C ASN A 74 0.29 16.16 11.34
N GLY A 75 -0.02 14.87 11.54
CA GLY A 75 -0.59 14.33 12.76
C GLY A 75 -2.10 14.52 12.90
N ASN A 76 -2.80 14.92 11.85
CA ASN A 76 -4.27 15.06 11.89
C ASN A 76 -4.93 13.72 11.54
N PRO A 77 -6.11 13.40 12.12
CA PRO A 77 -6.88 12.23 11.70
C PRO A 77 -7.19 12.26 10.20
N VAL A 78 -7.03 11.13 9.53
CA VAL A 78 -7.44 11.00 8.12
C VAL A 78 -8.98 10.96 8.04
N PRO A 79 -9.64 11.81 7.23
CA PRO A 79 -11.10 11.81 7.11
C PRO A 79 -11.66 10.46 6.66
N GLY A 80 -12.74 10.00 7.31
CA GLY A 80 -13.37 8.72 7.01
C GLY A 80 -12.51 7.48 7.37
N ALA A 81 -11.33 7.68 7.96
CA ALA A 81 -10.46 6.58 8.36
C ALA A 81 -10.79 6.06 9.77
N GLY A 82 -10.59 4.75 9.95
CA GLY A 82 -10.58 4.11 11.26
C GLY A 82 -9.15 3.91 11.75
N ASN A 83 -8.88 2.74 12.32
CA ASN A 83 -7.52 2.34 12.64
C ASN A 83 -6.77 1.91 11.38
N GLY A 84 -5.52 2.32 11.25
CA GLY A 84 -4.70 1.95 10.12
C GLY A 84 -3.44 2.78 10.02
N ALA A 85 -2.54 2.33 9.15
CA ALA A 85 -1.33 3.06 8.81
C ALA A 85 -1.62 4.11 7.74
N VAL A 86 -0.68 5.03 7.51
CA VAL A 86 -0.81 6.05 6.46
C VAL A 86 0.47 6.11 5.64
N PHE A 87 0.32 5.91 4.33
CA PHE A 87 1.37 6.08 3.33
C PHE A 87 1.02 7.23 2.40
N GLN A 88 1.98 8.12 2.20
CA GLN A 88 1.87 9.23 1.28
C GLN A 88 2.58 8.90 -0.02
N LEU A 89 1.94 9.22 -1.15
CA LEU A 89 2.49 9.01 -2.49
C LEU A 89 2.02 10.12 -3.44
N PRO A 90 2.78 10.43 -4.50
CA PRO A 90 2.37 11.45 -5.45
C PRO A 90 1.11 11.01 -6.18
N CYS A 91 0.33 11.99 -6.64
CA CYS A 91 -0.63 11.69 -7.70
C CYS A 91 0.15 11.30 -8.96
N ASP A 92 -0.21 10.15 -9.54
CA ASP A 92 0.45 9.63 -10.73
C ASP A 92 -0.04 10.39 -11.97
N THR A 93 0.81 11.24 -12.54
CA THR A 93 0.48 12.04 -13.74
C THR A 93 0.34 11.22 -15.02
N LEU A 94 0.66 9.93 -14.98
CA LEU A 94 0.51 9.02 -16.12
C LEU A 94 -0.84 8.29 -16.11
N THR A 95 -1.44 8.14 -14.94
CA THR A 95 -2.72 7.42 -14.79
C THR A 95 -3.87 8.32 -14.37
N ASP A 96 -3.60 9.54 -13.91
CA ASP A 96 -4.62 10.42 -13.31
C ASP A 96 -4.46 11.91 -13.69
N THR A 97 -5.56 12.65 -13.53
CA THR A 97 -5.62 14.11 -13.58
C THR A 97 -5.34 14.71 -12.20
N CYS A 98 -4.06 14.97 -11.94
CA CYS A 98 -3.62 15.58 -10.67
C CYS A 98 -4.07 17.04 -10.56
N VAL A 99 -5.04 17.32 -9.68
CA VAL A 99 -5.67 18.65 -9.58
C VAL A 99 -4.95 19.56 -8.58
N THR A 100 -4.37 18.99 -7.52
CA THR A 100 -3.62 19.70 -6.47
C THR A 100 -2.46 18.83 -5.96
N GLY A 101 -1.63 19.30 -5.03
CA GLY A 101 -0.62 18.47 -4.35
C GLY A 101 0.62 18.10 -5.17
N THR A 102 1.42 17.16 -4.65
CA THR A 102 2.60 16.64 -5.37
C THR A 102 2.15 15.66 -6.45
N SER A 103 2.70 15.81 -7.65
CA SER A 103 2.41 14.96 -8.79
C SER A 103 3.71 14.50 -9.46
N GLN A 104 3.76 13.22 -9.80
CA GLN A 104 4.92 12.57 -10.42
C GLN A 104 4.48 11.24 -11.00
N GLY A 105 4.92 10.90 -12.21
CA GLY A 105 4.74 9.54 -12.74
C GLY A 105 5.64 8.55 -12.02
N TYR A 106 5.16 7.34 -11.75
CA TYR A 106 5.99 6.29 -11.16
C TYR A 106 5.57 4.89 -11.59
N THR A 107 6.34 3.89 -11.16
CA THR A 107 5.89 2.49 -11.15
C THR A 107 6.10 1.86 -9.80
N ILE A 108 5.19 0.96 -9.45
CA ILE A 108 5.20 0.21 -8.20
C ILE A 108 5.60 -1.23 -8.49
N TRP A 109 6.61 -1.70 -7.78
CA TRP A 109 7.12 -3.06 -7.90
C TRP A 109 7.14 -3.73 -6.55
N ALA A 110 6.52 -4.90 -6.42
CA ALA A 110 6.39 -5.56 -5.11
C ALA A 110 6.81 -7.03 -5.14
N ARG A 111 7.26 -7.54 -3.98
CA ARG A 111 7.57 -8.96 -3.76
C ARG A 111 7.40 -9.39 -2.32
N ALA A 112 6.99 -10.65 -2.15
CA ALA A 112 6.88 -11.30 -0.85
C ALA A 112 8.25 -11.78 -0.33
N LEU A 113 8.59 -11.47 0.92
CA LEU A 113 9.81 -11.87 1.61
C LEU A 113 9.52 -12.46 3.00
N GLY A 114 10.59 -12.92 3.66
CA GLY A 114 10.53 -13.56 4.97
C GLY A 114 10.27 -15.07 4.89
N LYS A 115 9.65 -15.62 5.95
CA LYS A 115 9.44 -17.06 6.07
C LYS A 115 8.48 -17.59 4.98
N PRO A 116 8.84 -18.67 4.27
CA PRO A 116 7.94 -19.38 3.35
C PRO A 116 6.60 -19.79 3.96
N GLY A 117 5.56 -19.78 3.11
CA GLY A 117 4.22 -20.32 3.41
C GLY A 117 3.16 -19.29 3.77
N GLY A 118 3.54 -18.02 4.02
CA GLY A 118 2.60 -16.92 4.20
C GLY A 118 2.22 -16.27 2.87
N ASN A 119 1.04 -15.66 2.83
CA ASN A 119 0.64 -14.78 1.73
C ASN A 119 -0.05 -13.52 2.27
N ALA A 120 -0.10 -12.49 1.45
CA ALA A 120 -0.97 -11.35 1.68
C ALA A 120 -1.62 -10.92 0.37
N THR A 121 -2.80 -10.34 0.52
CA THR A 121 -3.58 -9.76 -0.55
C THR A 121 -3.67 -8.27 -0.31
N VAL A 122 -3.48 -7.48 -1.36
CA VAL A 122 -3.59 -6.02 -1.29
C VAL A 122 -4.64 -5.56 -2.28
N THR A 123 -5.72 -4.98 -1.75
CA THR A 123 -6.85 -4.47 -2.53
C THR A 123 -6.89 -2.95 -2.41
N THR A 124 -6.91 -2.23 -3.54
CA THR A 124 -7.13 -0.78 -3.53
C THR A 124 -8.62 -0.50 -3.36
N CYS A 125 -8.94 0.33 -2.37
CA CYS A 125 -10.29 0.73 -2.01
C CYS A 125 -10.37 2.25 -1.80
N GLY A 126 -11.60 2.76 -1.79
CA GLY A 126 -11.90 4.14 -1.44
C GLY A 126 -13.22 4.23 -0.69
N THR A 127 -13.31 5.24 0.19
CA THR A 127 -14.53 5.53 0.95
C THR A 127 -15.27 6.67 0.27
N THR A 128 -16.57 6.48 0.04
CA THR A 128 -17.49 7.51 -0.44
C THR A 128 -18.55 7.78 0.63
N LEU A 129 -19.40 8.78 0.42
CA LEU A 129 -20.55 9.05 1.30
C LEU A 129 -21.53 7.88 1.38
N ASP A 130 -21.59 7.03 0.34
CA ASP A 130 -22.50 5.89 0.25
C ASP A 130 -21.86 4.57 0.73
N GLY A 131 -20.57 4.59 1.09
CA GLY A 131 -19.83 3.44 1.59
C GLY A 131 -18.50 3.19 0.88
N VAL A 132 -17.93 2.01 1.14
CA VAL A 132 -16.62 1.60 0.62
C VAL A 132 -16.76 0.92 -0.73
N ILE A 133 -15.93 1.34 -1.68
CA ILE A 133 -15.75 0.71 -2.99
C ILE A 133 -14.35 0.11 -3.06
N CYS A 134 -14.24 -1.16 -3.41
CA CYS A 134 -12.96 -1.87 -3.57
C CYS A 134 -12.84 -2.44 -4.98
N GLY A 135 -11.60 -2.66 -5.42
CA GLY A 135 -11.31 -3.36 -6.67
C GLY A 135 -11.97 -4.75 -6.72
N THR A 136 -12.33 -5.19 -7.93
CA THR A 136 -13.06 -6.45 -8.18
C THR A 136 -12.27 -7.45 -9.05
N SER A 137 -11.26 -6.98 -9.77
CA SER A 137 -10.27 -7.80 -10.48
C SER A 137 -9.25 -8.33 -9.48
N PRO A 138 -8.69 -9.55 -9.67
CA PRO A 138 -8.01 -10.26 -8.60
C PRO A 138 -6.86 -9.42 -8.04
N ASP A 139 -7.02 -9.10 -6.77
CA ASP A 139 -6.04 -8.46 -5.92
C ASP A 139 -4.63 -8.99 -6.19
N GLU A 140 -3.62 -8.13 -6.00
CA GLU A 140 -2.25 -8.60 -6.09
C GLU A 140 -1.95 -9.58 -4.96
N LEU A 141 -2.02 -10.87 -5.29
CA LEU A 141 -1.69 -11.94 -4.37
C LEU A 141 -0.18 -12.04 -4.26
N PHE A 142 0.33 -11.74 -3.08
CA PHE A 142 1.74 -11.87 -2.73
C PHE A 142 1.96 -13.15 -1.95
N MET A 143 2.23 -14.25 -2.66
CA MET A 143 2.59 -15.50 -2.02
C MET A 143 4.08 -15.60 -1.78
N ARG A 144 4.48 -16.03 -0.57
CA ARG A 144 5.88 -16.34 -0.30
C ARG A 144 6.18 -17.82 -0.53
N GLY A 145 6.60 -18.15 -1.76
CA GLY A 145 7.09 -19.47 -2.14
C GLY A 145 8.51 -19.81 -1.66
N SER A 146 9.03 -20.97 -2.07
CA SER A 146 10.44 -21.31 -1.91
C SER A 146 11.34 -20.50 -2.88
N GLY A 147 12.63 -20.42 -2.60
CA GLY A 147 13.60 -19.74 -3.48
C GLY A 147 13.56 -18.21 -3.44
N GLN A 148 14.23 -17.58 -4.41
CA GLN A 148 14.28 -16.12 -4.53
C GLN A 148 12.99 -15.60 -5.15
N GLN A 149 12.29 -14.75 -4.41
CA GLN A 149 11.11 -14.05 -4.93
C GLN A 149 11.57 -12.83 -5.74
N LYS A 150 11.00 -12.71 -6.94
CA LYS A 150 11.25 -11.59 -7.85
C LYS A 150 10.18 -10.53 -7.67
N PHE A 151 10.55 -9.29 -7.96
CA PHE A 151 9.59 -8.21 -8.08
C PHE A 151 8.70 -8.41 -9.31
N LYS A 152 7.43 -8.05 -9.16
CA LYS A 152 6.46 -7.87 -10.24
C LYS A 152 6.02 -6.41 -10.28
N ASP A 153 5.72 -5.91 -11.47
CA ASP A 153 5.04 -4.63 -11.64
C ASP A 153 3.61 -4.78 -11.15
N VAL A 154 3.21 -3.94 -10.21
CA VAL A 154 1.89 -3.92 -9.56
C VAL A 154 1.29 -2.52 -9.61
N THR A 155 1.76 -1.70 -10.56
CA THR A 155 1.40 -0.28 -10.63
C THR A 155 -0.10 -0.13 -10.78
N ALA A 156 -0.72 -0.81 -11.75
CA ALA A 156 -2.14 -0.65 -12.05
C ALA A 156 -3.03 -1.03 -10.87
N GLU A 157 -2.68 -2.10 -10.16
CA GLU A 157 -3.45 -2.70 -9.08
C GLU A 157 -3.37 -1.86 -7.79
N LEU A 158 -2.24 -1.19 -7.56
CA LEU A 158 -2.03 -0.36 -6.37
C LEU A 158 -2.31 1.14 -6.59
N THR A 159 -2.53 1.59 -7.84
CA THR A 159 -2.91 2.99 -8.15
C THR A 159 -4.34 3.14 -8.63
N ASN A 160 -5.13 2.06 -8.71
CA ASN A 160 -6.51 2.14 -9.16
C ASN A 160 -7.46 1.18 -8.43
N ILE A 161 -8.71 1.61 -8.30
CA ILE A 161 -9.86 0.75 -7.98
C ILE A 161 -10.43 0.27 -9.31
N ASP A 162 -10.21 -1.00 -9.65
CA ASP A 162 -10.74 -1.60 -10.87
C ASP A 162 -12.11 -2.24 -10.62
N THR A 163 -13.16 -1.66 -11.19
CA THR A 163 -14.55 -2.12 -11.03
C THR A 163 -15.07 -2.67 -12.35
N THR A 164 -16.18 -3.42 -12.30
CA THR A 164 -16.88 -3.88 -13.50
C THR A 164 -17.39 -2.76 -14.41
N LEU A 165 -17.47 -1.52 -13.88
CA LEU A 165 -17.93 -0.33 -14.61
C LEU A 165 -16.77 0.54 -15.14
N GLY A 166 -15.53 0.17 -14.82
CA GLY A 166 -14.33 0.92 -15.18
C GLY A 166 -13.38 1.12 -14.01
N THR A 167 -12.34 1.88 -14.29
CA THR A 167 -11.21 2.10 -13.38
C THR A 167 -11.29 3.48 -12.76
N VAL A 168 -11.11 3.57 -11.44
CA VAL A 168 -11.01 4.82 -10.69
C VAL A 168 -9.60 4.98 -10.16
N SER A 169 -8.91 6.05 -10.55
CA SER A 169 -7.56 6.33 -10.08
C SER A 169 -7.55 6.91 -8.67
N LEU A 170 -6.47 6.67 -7.92
CA LEU A 170 -6.27 7.27 -6.60
C LEU A 170 -6.46 8.79 -6.64
N PHE A 171 -7.02 9.36 -5.58
CA PHE A 171 -7.22 10.81 -5.42
C PHE A 171 -8.24 11.44 -6.37
N THR A 172 -9.00 10.62 -7.12
CA THR A 172 -10.20 11.08 -7.82
C THR A 172 -11.18 11.73 -6.83
N ALA A 173 -11.79 12.85 -7.23
CA ALA A 173 -12.79 13.55 -6.42
C ALA A 173 -14.02 12.67 -6.13
N GLY A 174 -14.73 12.95 -5.03
CA GLY A 174 -15.92 12.19 -4.62
C GLY A 174 -15.65 11.08 -3.61
N PHE A 175 -14.38 10.88 -3.23
CA PHE A 175 -13.96 9.98 -2.16
C PHE A 175 -13.48 10.78 -0.94
N GLU A 176 -13.79 10.28 0.25
CA GLU A 176 -13.26 10.81 1.52
C GLU A 176 -11.81 10.39 1.75
N ASN A 177 -11.47 9.18 1.33
CA ASN A 177 -10.11 8.63 1.39
C ASN A 177 -9.95 7.49 0.38
N PHE A 178 -8.68 7.14 0.14
CA PHE A 178 -8.26 5.91 -0.52
C PHE A 178 -7.40 5.11 0.45
N PHE A 179 -7.41 3.79 0.33
CA PHE A 179 -6.60 2.91 1.16
C PHE A 179 -6.30 1.60 0.45
N TRP A 180 -5.17 1.00 0.82
CA TRP A 180 -4.91 -0.41 0.57
C TRP A 180 -5.47 -1.24 1.72
N GLN A 181 -6.44 -2.10 1.44
CA GLN A 181 -6.85 -3.16 2.35
C GLN A 181 -5.82 -4.28 2.27
N TYR A 182 -5.07 -4.49 3.34
CA TYR A 182 -4.00 -5.48 3.43
C TYR A 182 -4.46 -6.69 4.24
N ASP A 183 -4.80 -7.77 3.55
CA ASP A 183 -5.21 -9.03 4.17
C ASP A 183 -4.01 -9.95 4.36
N ASN A 184 -3.58 -10.12 5.60
CA ASN A 184 -2.36 -10.86 5.91
C ASN A 184 -2.63 -12.29 6.40
N PHE A 185 -2.35 -13.28 5.55
CA PHE A 185 -2.41 -14.72 5.86
C PHE A 185 -1.01 -15.27 6.20
N GLY A 186 -0.30 -14.56 7.09
CA GLY A 186 1.00 -15.00 7.62
C GLY A 186 2.22 -14.54 6.83
N LEU A 187 2.08 -13.61 5.89
CA LEU A 187 3.21 -12.97 5.23
C LEU A 187 3.95 -12.04 6.21
N LYS A 188 5.26 -12.26 6.33
CA LYS A 188 6.11 -11.51 7.27
C LYS A 188 6.56 -10.16 6.73
N LEU A 189 6.85 -10.08 5.44
CA LEU A 189 7.33 -8.88 4.80
C LEU A 189 6.83 -8.83 3.35
N LEU A 190 6.08 -7.78 3.01
CA LEU A 190 5.92 -7.34 1.64
C LEU A 190 6.90 -6.17 1.41
N GLN A 191 7.79 -6.33 0.44
CA GLN A 191 8.69 -5.25 0.03
C GLN A 191 8.13 -4.61 -1.23
N VAL A 192 7.92 -3.30 -1.19
CA VAL A 192 7.36 -2.49 -2.27
C VAL A 192 8.37 -1.42 -2.65
N ARG A 193 8.54 -1.16 -3.96
CA ARG A 193 9.46 -0.17 -4.49
C ARG A 193 8.74 0.75 -5.47
N PHE A 194 8.97 2.04 -5.31
CA PHE A 194 8.40 3.08 -6.15
C PHE A 194 9.53 3.70 -6.96
N TYR A 195 9.44 3.59 -8.28
CA TYR A 195 10.41 4.13 -9.22
C TYR A 195 9.80 5.35 -9.91
N PRO A 196 10.27 6.57 -9.59
CA PRO A 196 9.91 7.78 -10.33
C PRO A 196 10.20 7.64 -11.83
N ARG A 197 9.35 8.23 -12.67
CA ARG A 197 9.50 8.31 -14.12
C ARG A 197 9.70 9.75 -14.58
#